data_AF-A0A2V6TWD7-F1
#
_entry.id   AF-A0A2V6TWD7-F1
#
_cell.length_a   1.000
_cell.length_b   1.000
_cell.length_c   1.000
_cell.angle_alpha   90.00
_cell.angle_beta   90.00
_cell.angle_gamma   90.00
#
_symmetry.space_group_name_H-M   'P 1'
#
loop_
_entity.id
_entity.type
_entity.pdbx_description
1 polymer ?
#
loop_
_entity_poly.entity_id
_entity_poly.type
_entity_poly.pdbx_seq_one_letter_code
_entity_poly.pdbx_strand_id
1 'polypeptide(L)'
;MGGGALLDVGIYCIAPLLAAAGRLPARVEAAASMTKSGVDASFSGWLDWGDGFTAAIECSFDAPERQFLEIVGTEAAVLVDRAYTPGPDDVTITLRHRSGRLEEIVAGGADPYRLMLDHFHAVVRGEAAPRRSCADSIALLSVLERLREAAAATVASL
;
A
#
# COMPACT_ATOMS: atom_id res chain seq x y z
N MET A 1 -20.24 -8.53 -5.84
CA MET A 1 -19.80 -7.12 -6.06
C MET A 1 -18.36 -7.03 -5.60
N GLY A 2 -17.47 -6.38 -6.35
CA GLY A 2 -16.02 -6.40 -6.14
C GLY A 2 -15.46 -5.10 -5.56
N GLY A 3 -15.98 -4.67 -4.40
CA GLY A 3 -15.48 -3.50 -3.65
C GLY A 3 -15.24 -3.87 -2.18
N GLY A 4 -15.04 -2.87 -1.33
CA GLY A 4 -14.73 -3.04 0.08
C GLY A 4 -13.43 -2.32 0.46
N ALA A 5 -13.17 -2.16 1.76
CA ALA A 5 -12.00 -1.42 2.23
C ALA A 5 -10.69 -1.96 1.62
N LEU A 6 -10.53 -3.28 1.51
CA LEU A 6 -9.35 -3.90 0.91
C LEU A 6 -9.13 -3.46 -0.56
N LEU A 7 -10.18 -3.48 -1.38
CA LEU A 7 -10.06 -3.17 -2.82
C LEU A 7 -10.03 -1.67 -3.12
N ASP A 8 -10.61 -0.85 -2.24
CA ASP A 8 -10.75 0.58 -2.49
C ASP A 8 -9.61 1.39 -1.84
N VAL A 9 -9.18 0.99 -0.64
CA VAL A 9 -8.12 1.69 0.12
C VAL A 9 -6.96 0.79 0.54
N GLY A 10 -7.15 -0.51 0.69
CA GLY A 10 -6.08 -1.46 1.01
C GLY A 10 -5.01 -1.57 -0.08
N ILE A 11 -5.36 -1.20 -1.32
CA ILE A 11 -4.41 -1.11 -2.44
C ILE A 11 -3.24 -0.18 -2.13
N TYR A 12 -3.48 0.90 -1.38
CA TYR A 12 -2.47 1.89 -1.03
C TYR A 12 -1.49 1.35 0.02
N CYS A 13 -1.95 0.42 0.88
CA CYS A 13 -1.09 -0.29 1.81
C CYS A 13 -0.19 -1.31 1.09
N ILE A 14 -0.73 -2.04 0.11
CA ILE A 14 -0.02 -3.15 -0.56
C ILE A 14 0.92 -2.67 -1.66
N ALA A 15 0.52 -1.68 -2.47
CA ALA A 15 1.30 -1.22 -3.61
C ALA A 15 2.74 -0.77 -3.30
N PRO A 16 3.03 -0.03 -2.20
CA PRO A 16 4.41 0.34 -1.84
C PRO A 16 5.21 -0.86 -1.32
N LEU A 17 4.59 -1.76 -0.54
CA LEU A 17 5.24 -2.97 -0.04
C LEU A 17 5.65 -3.91 -1.17
N LEU A 18 4.76 -4.08 -2.16
CA LEU A 18 5.05 -4.90 -3.34
C LEU A 18 6.17 -4.30 -4.19
N ALA A 19 6.20 -2.97 -4.32
CA ALA A 19 7.28 -2.27 -5.01
C ALA A 19 8.62 -2.42 -4.27
N ALA A 20 8.61 -2.33 -2.93
CA ALA A 20 9.81 -2.53 -2.11
C ALA A 20 10.32 -3.97 -2.16
N ALA A 21 9.44 -4.97 -2.16
CA ALA A 21 9.80 -6.38 -2.24
C ALA A 21 10.28 -6.80 -3.64
N GLY A 22 9.72 -6.21 -4.70
CA GLY A 22 9.97 -6.59 -6.10
C GLY A 22 9.45 -7.99 -6.48
N ARG A 23 8.64 -8.63 -5.62
CA ARG A 23 8.12 -10.00 -5.79
C ARG A 23 6.84 -10.21 -4.98
N LEU A 24 6.11 -11.29 -5.27
CA LEU A 24 4.89 -11.65 -4.51
C LEU A 24 5.24 -12.21 -3.11
N PRO A 25 4.36 -12.02 -2.10
CA PRO A 25 4.53 -12.60 -0.77
C PRO A 25 4.43 -14.12 -0.83
N ALA A 26 5.21 -14.83 -0.03
CA ALA A 26 5.13 -16.28 0.11
C ALA A 26 3.91 -16.71 0.93
N ARG A 27 3.57 -15.95 1.99
CA ARG A 27 2.45 -16.23 2.89
C ARG A 27 1.64 -14.97 3.17
N VAL A 28 0.34 -15.16 3.39
CA VAL A 28 -0.57 -14.11 3.81
C VAL A 28 -1.55 -14.67 4.84
N GLU A 29 -1.92 -13.85 5.80
CA GLU A 29 -2.97 -14.12 6.78
C GLU A 29 -3.85 -12.87 6.89
N ALA A 30 -5.15 -13.02 7.14
CA ALA A 30 -6.03 -11.86 7.19
C ALA A 30 -7.32 -12.09 7.99
N ALA A 31 -7.92 -10.96 8.37
CA ALA A 31 -9.26 -10.87 8.93
C ALA A 31 -9.99 -9.65 8.37
N ALA A 32 -11.31 -9.77 8.26
CA ALA A 32 -12.16 -8.69 7.77
C ALA A 32 -13.41 -8.55 8.65
N SER A 33 -13.81 -7.30 8.89
CA SER A 33 -15.14 -6.97 9.40
C SER A 33 -16.06 -6.68 8.21
N MET A 34 -17.17 -7.41 8.11
CA MET A 34 -18.05 -7.37 6.95
C MET A 34 -19.24 -6.42 7.17
N THR A 35 -19.57 -5.65 6.13
CA THR A 35 -20.85 -4.93 6.05
C THR A 35 -22.01 -5.89 5.82
N LYS A 36 -23.24 -5.43 6.08
CA LYS A 36 -24.48 -6.15 5.69
C LYS A 36 -24.61 -6.37 4.18
N SER A 37 -23.92 -5.55 3.39
CA SER A 37 -23.92 -5.66 1.91
C SER A 37 -22.93 -6.70 1.36
N GLY A 38 -22.12 -7.33 2.22
CA GLY A 38 -21.22 -8.42 1.85
C GLY A 38 -19.83 -7.99 1.38
N VAL A 39 -19.48 -6.71 1.52
CA VAL A 39 -18.09 -6.21 1.35
C VAL A 39 -17.47 -5.94 2.72
N ASP A 40 -16.14 -5.95 2.81
CA ASP A 40 -15.43 -5.60 4.03
C ASP A 40 -15.52 -4.08 4.30
N ALA A 41 -15.87 -3.73 5.55
CA ALA A 41 -15.81 -2.37 6.07
C ALA A 41 -14.42 -2.05 6.65
N SER A 42 -13.76 -3.06 7.23
CA SER A 42 -12.41 -2.96 7.77
C SER A 42 -11.67 -4.25 7.50
N PHE A 43 -10.38 -4.14 7.23
CA PHE A 43 -9.52 -5.26 6.87
C PHE A 43 -8.18 -5.12 7.57
N SER A 44 -7.67 -6.23 8.11
CA SER A 44 -6.30 -6.33 8.61
C SER A 44 -5.63 -7.56 8.03
N GLY A 45 -4.34 -7.44 7.75
CA GLY A 45 -3.58 -8.50 7.10
C GLY A 45 -2.13 -8.52 7.51
N TRP A 46 -1.54 -9.71 7.44
CA TRP A 46 -0.12 -9.94 7.58
C TRP A 46 0.42 -10.60 6.31
N LEU A 47 1.58 -10.15 5.85
CA LEU A 47 2.22 -10.60 4.63
C LEU A 47 3.67 -10.94 4.92
N ASP A 48 4.15 -12.05 4.35
CA ASP A 48 5.53 -12.49 4.49
C ASP A 48 6.11 -12.87 3.13
N TRP A 49 7.17 -12.16 2.77
CA TRP A 49 7.95 -12.43 1.56
C TRP A 49 9.10 -13.41 1.85
N GLY A 50 9.40 -13.75 3.09
CA GLY A 50 10.62 -14.47 3.46
C GLY A 50 11.82 -13.53 3.56
N ASP A 51 12.98 -14.09 3.96
CA ASP A 51 14.21 -13.34 4.20
C ASP A 51 14.06 -12.18 5.19
N GLY A 52 13.09 -12.29 6.12
CA GLY A 52 12.81 -11.28 7.14
C GLY A 52 11.99 -10.08 6.66
N PHE A 53 11.51 -10.06 5.40
CA PHE A 53 10.64 -9.00 4.92
C PHE A 53 9.17 -9.36 5.13
N THR A 54 8.58 -8.78 6.18
CA THR A 54 7.17 -8.97 6.56
C THR A 54 6.48 -7.63 6.72
N ALA A 55 5.16 -7.61 6.58
CA ALA A 55 4.35 -6.41 6.81
C ALA A 55 3.03 -6.74 7.51
N ALA A 56 2.56 -5.78 8.30
CA ALA A 56 1.17 -5.72 8.76
C ALA A 56 0.47 -4.56 8.05
N ILE A 57 -0.77 -4.78 7.63
CA ILE A 57 -1.61 -3.77 7.00
C ILE A 57 -2.95 -3.65 7.71
N GLU A 58 -3.51 -2.45 7.65
CA GLU A 58 -4.85 -2.15 8.11
C GLU A 58 -5.46 -1.12 7.16
N CYS A 59 -6.71 -1.33 6.80
CA CYS A 59 -7.50 -0.34 6.06
C CYS A 59 -8.97 -0.43 6.44
N SER A 60 -9.66 0.70 6.49
CA SER A 60 -11.03 0.78 7.01
C SER A 60 -11.81 1.95 6.43
N PHE A 61 -13.12 1.77 6.31
CA PHE A 61 -14.10 2.84 6.07
C PHE A 61 -14.72 3.39 7.36
N ASP A 62 -14.63 2.64 8.47
CA ASP A 62 -15.27 3.00 9.75
C ASP A 62 -14.27 3.69 10.71
N ALA A 63 -12.99 3.36 10.60
CA ALA A 63 -11.96 3.95 11.45
C ALA A 63 -11.72 5.42 11.10
N PRO A 64 -11.33 6.26 12.09
CA PRO A 64 -10.87 7.61 11.82
C PRO A 64 -9.71 7.61 10.81
N GLU A 65 -9.69 8.61 9.94
CA GLU A 65 -8.69 8.70 8.89
C GLU A 65 -7.27 8.71 9.48
N ARG A 66 -6.48 7.71 9.07
CA ARG A 66 -5.06 7.61 9.38
C ARG A 66 -4.34 7.03 8.18
N GLN A 67 -3.37 7.77 7.66
CA GLN A 67 -2.54 7.36 6.55
C GLN A 67 -1.09 7.35 7.00
N PHE A 68 -0.52 6.15 7.11
CA PHE A 68 0.83 5.96 7.59
C PHE A 68 1.49 4.82 6.81
N LEU A 69 2.73 5.03 6.40
CA LEU A 69 3.61 4.02 5.85
C LEU A 69 4.91 4.02 6.64
N GLU A 70 5.32 2.83 7.10
CA GLU A 70 6.62 2.62 7.70
C GLU A 70 7.30 1.41 7.06
N ILE A 71 8.54 1.60 6.63
CA ILE A 71 9.41 0.54 6.13
C ILE A 71 10.68 0.54 6.97
N VAL A 72 10.92 -0.54 7.71
CA VAL A 72 12.05 -0.65 8.62
C VAL A 72 13.17 -1.47 7.97
N GLY A 73 14.32 -0.84 7.79
CA GLY A 73 15.56 -1.50 7.37
C GLY A 73 16.54 -1.71 8.52
N THR A 74 17.76 -2.15 8.20
CA THR A 74 18.79 -2.41 9.22
C THR A 74 19.37 -1.13 9.82
N GLU A 75 19.44 -0.04 9.05
CA GLU A 75 20.08 1.21 9.48
C GLU A 75 19.08 2.28 9.92
N ALA A 76 17.90 2.29 9.32
CA ALA A 76 16.86 3.27 9.60
C ALA A 76 15.47 2.72 9.26
N ALA A 77 14.45 3.38 9.82
CA ALA A 77 13.08 3.28 9.35
C ALA A 77 12.74 4.50 8.50
N VAL A 78 12.04 4.28 7.39
CA VAL A 78 11.39 5.32 6.59
C VAL A 78 9.96 5.45 7.10
N LEU A 79 9.55 6.66 7.48
CA LEU A 79 8.21 6.98 7.94
C LEU A 79 7.60 8.05 7.03
N VAL A 80 6.36 7.84 6.62
CA VAL A 80 5.60 8.78 5.82
C VAL A 80 4.20 8.94 6.42
N ASP A 81 3.92 10.12 6.95
CA ASP A 81 2.57 10.54 7.31
C ASP A 81 1.83 11.07 6.08
N ARG A 82 0.51 10.88 6.00
CA ARG A 82 -0.29 11.22 4.81
C ARG A 82 0.29 10.62 3.52
N ALA A 83 0.77 9.38 3.62
CA ALA A 83 1.54 8.70 2.57
C ALA A 83 0.80 8.55 1.23
N TYR A 84 -0.54 8.62 1.23
CA TYR A 84 -1.36 8.23 0.07
C TYR A 84 -2.10 9.41 -0.55
N THR A 85 -2.37 10.47 0.21
CA THR A 85 -3.00 11.71 -0.28
C THR A 85 -2.17 12.94 0.13
N PRO A 86 -0.96 13.11 -0.42
CA PRO A 86 -0.06 14.20 -0.01
C PRO A 86 -0.57 15.60 -0.38
N GLY A 87 -1.50 15.72 -1.33
CA GLY A 87 -1.93 17.01 -1.86
C GLY A 87 -0.83 17.66 -2.72
N PRO A 88 -0.98 18.95 -3.07
CA PRO A 88 0.00 19.68 -3.89
C PRO A 88 1.19 20.22 -3.08
N ASP A 89 1.11 20.18 -1.75
CA ASP A 89 2.13 20.71 -0.85
C ASP A 89 3.32 19.76 -0.71
N ASP A 90 4.44 20.29 -0.20
CA ASP A 90 5.61 19.48 0.11
C ASP A 90 5.28 18.39 1.13
N VAL A 91 5.91 17.22 0.94
CA VAL A 91 5.76 16.07 1.81
C VAL A 91 7.06 15.83 2.54
N THR A 92 6.99 15.70 3.85
CA THR A 92 8.12 15.30 4.66
C THR A 92 8.15 13.77 4.79
N ILE A 93 9.27 13.18 4.40
CA ILE A 93 9.61 11.79 4.71
C ILE A 93 10.59 11.82 5.88
N THR A 94 10.30 11.10 6.96
CA THR A 94 11.19 11.02 8.11
C THR A 94 12.01 9.74 8.07
N LEU A 95 13.33 9.87 8.11
CA LEU A 95 14.25 8.77 8.40
C LEU A 95 14.55 8.74 9.90
N ARG A 96 14.18 7.65 10.55
CA ARG A 96 14.55 7.36 11.93
C ARG A 96 15.71 6.38 11.96
N HIS A 97 16.91 6.88 12.20
CA HIS A 97 18.14 6.10 12.24
C HIS A 97 18.23 5.26 13.51
N ARG A 98 18.99 4.16 13.46
CA ARG A 98 19.26 3.28 14.63
C ARG A 98 19.80 4.03 15.84
N SER A 99 20.55 5.12 15.64
CA SER A 99 21.06 5.98 16.71
C SER A 99 19.99 6.80 17.43
N GLY A 100 18.74 6.77 16.97
CA GLY A 100 17.65 7.65 17.41
C GLY A 100 17.62 9.00 16.70
N ARG A 101 18.60 9.30 15.83
CA ARG A 101 18.59 10.52 15.02
C ARG A 101 17.41 10.51 14.06
N LEU A 102 16.68 11.61 14.03
CA LEU A 102 15.67 11.90 13.02
C LEU A 102 16.26 12.78 11.92
N GLU A 103 15.91 12.47 10.68
CA GLU A 103 16.27 13.23 9.50
C GLU A 103 15.03 13.41 8.65
N GLU A 104 14.79 14.64 8.23
CA GLU A 104 13.67 14.97 7.36
C GLU A 104 14.16 15.12 5.94
N ILE A 105 13.51 14.41 5.02
CA ILE A 105 13.68 14.56 3.59
C ILE A 105 12.41 15.24 3.08
N VAL A 106 12.56 16.46 2.59
CA VAL A 106 11.46 17.19 1.95
C VAL A 106 11.39 16.72 0.49
N ALA A 107 10.31 16.02 0.16
CA ALA A 107 9.95 15.71 -1.21
C ALA A 107 9.08 16.85 -1.74
N GLY A 108 9.47 17.43 -2.88
CA GLY A 108 8.72 18.52 -3.49
C GLY A 108 7.28 18.13 -3.79
N GLY A 109 6.36 19.01 -3.43
CA GLY A 109 4.94 18.88 -3.73
C GLY A 109 4.64 19.10 -5.20
N ALA A 110 3.58 18.45 -5.67
CA ALA A 110 3.03 18.66 -7.00
C ALA A 110 1.59 18.13 -7.04
N ASP A 111 0.78 18.63 -7.98
CA ASP A 111 -0.52 18.02 -8.26
C ASP A 111 -0.32 16.59 -8.82
N PRO A 112 -0.66 15.53 -8.05
CA PRO A 112 -0.40 14.16 -8.46
C PRO A 112 -1.23 13.75 -9.68
N TYR A 113 -2.44 14.32 -9.85
CA TYR A 113 -3.30 13.99 -10.98
C TYR A 113 -2.75 14.59 -12.27
N ARG A 114 -2.26 15.83 -12.20
CA ARG A 114 -1.56 16.44 -13.33
C ARG A 114 -0.32 15.64 -13.71
N LEU A 115 0.51 15.25 -12.74
CA LEU A 115 1.70 14.42 -13.01
C LEU A 115 1.35 13.06 -13.63
N MET A 116 0.24 12.44 -13.23
CA MET A 116 -0.24 11.20 -13.86
C MET A 116 -0.65 11.42 -15.32
N LEU A 117 -1.36 12.51 -15.63
CA LEU A 117 -1.76 12.86 -16.99
C LEU A 117 -0.55 13.19 -17.88
N ASP A 118 0.39 13.98 -17.37
CA ASP A 118 1.62 14.33 -18.08
C ASP A 118 2.45 13.07 -18.39
N HIS A 119 2.57 12.15 -17.42
CA HIS A 119 3.25 10.86 -17.62
C HIS A 119 2.52 9.99 -18.65
N PHE A 120 1.19 9.88 -18.57
CA PHE A 120 0.40 9.14 -19.55
C PHE A 120 0.60 9.69 -20.97
N HIS A 121 0.59 11.02 -21.13
CA HIS A 121 0.81 11.67 -22.41
C HIS A 121 2.19 11.33 -22.99
N ALA A 122 3.25 11.41 -22.18
CA ALA A 122 4.60 11.04 -22.60
C ALA A 122 4.70 9.56 -23.03
N VAL A 123 4.03 8.65 -22.31
CA VAL A 123 3.99 7.21 -22.66
C VAL A 123 3.32 6.98 -24.01
N VAL A 124 2.14 7.56 -24.24
CA VAL A 124 1.40 7.39 -25.51
C VAL A 124 2.16 7.97 -26.71
N ARG A 125 2.99 9.00 -26.48
CA ARG A 125 3.88 9.58 -27.49
C ARG A 125 5.18 8.81 -27.72
N GLY A 126 5.46 7.78 -26.92
CA GLY A 126 6.71 7.02 -26.99
C GLY A 126 7.91 7.74 -26.38
N GLU A 127 7.67 8.79 -25.59
CA GLU A 127 8.69 9.63 -24.95
C GLU A 127 9.10 9.10 -23.56
N ALA A 128 8.31 8.19 -22.98
CA ALA A 128 8.60 7.54 -21.71
C ALA A 128 8.07 6.10 -21.67
N ALA A 129 8.65 5.27 -20.79
CA ALA A 129 8.09 3.97 -20.44
C ALA A 129 7.05 4.11 -19.30
N PRO A 130 6.03 3.23 -19.21
CA PRO A 130 5.12 3.20 -18.07
C PRO A 130 5.88 3.00 -16.75
N ARG A 131 5.68 3.89 -15.78
CA ARG A 131 6.24 3.74 -14.42
C ARG A 131 5.63 2.55 -13.66
N ARG A 132 4.42 2.16 -14.04
CA ARG A 132 3.72 0.96 -13.58
C ARG A 132 3.29 0.19 -14.82
N SER A 133 3.79 -1.03 -14.96
CA SER A 133 3.40 -1.95 -16.02
C SER A 133 2.06 -2.60 -15.71
N CYS A 134 1.39 -3.17 -16.72
CA CYS A 134 0.21 -4.00 -16.48
C CYS A 134 0.52 -5.20 -15.56
N ALA A 135 1.74 -5.74 -15.63
CA ALA A 135 2.18 -6.83 -14.76
C ALA A 135 2.20 -6.40 -13.28
N ASP A 136 2.56 -5.15 -12.98
CA ASP A 136 2.52 -4.62 -11.61
C ASP A 136 1.08 -4.55 -11.07
N SER A 137 0.12 -4.15 -11.92
CA SER A 137 -1.30 -4.13 -11.56
C SER A 137 -1.85 -5.54 -11.32
N ILE A 138 -1.47 -6.51 -12.15
CA ILE A 138 -1.85 -7.92 -11.98
C ILE A 138 -1.25 -8.48 -10.68
N ALA A 139 0.02 -8.17 -10.40
CA ALA A 139 0.69 -8.61 -9.18
C ALA A 139 0.00 -8.03 -7.92
N LEU A 140 -0.35 -6.75 -7.93
CA LEU A 140 -1.12 -6.12 -6.86
C LEU A 140 -2.47 -6.82 -6.66
N LEU A 141 -3.23 -7.03 -7.73
CA LEU A 141 -4.52 -7.71 -7.66
C LEU A 141 -4.39 -9.14 -7.13
N SER A 142 -3.36 -9.87 -7.56
CA SER A 142 -3.09 -11.24 -7.07
C SER A 142 -2.85 -11.27 -5.56
N VAL A 143 -2.22 -10.24 -4.98
CA VAL A 143 -2.03 -10.15 -3.52
C VAL A 143 -3.35 -9.85 -2.81
N LEU A 144 -4.15 -8.92 -3.35
CA LEU A 144 -5.46 -8.57 -2.78
C LEU A 144 -6.40 -9.77 -2.78
N GLU A 145 -6.42 -10.57 -3.85
CA GLU A 145 -7.24 -11.77 -3.95
C GLU A 145 -6.85 -12.81 -2.89
N ARG A 146 -5.54 -13.07 -2.73
CA ARG A 146 -5.03 -13.98 -1.70
C ARG A 146 -5.38 -13.53 -0.28
N LEU A 147 -5.28 -12.22 0.00
CA LEU A 147 -5.68 -11.65 1.28
C LEU A 147 -7.18 -11.80 1.54
N ARG A 148 -8.01 -11.53 0.53
CA ARG A 148 -9.46 -11.71 0.62
C ARG A 148 -9.85 -13.17 0.89
N GLU A 149 -9.19 -14.11 0.20
CA GLU A 149 -9.38 -15.55 0.41
C GLU A 149 -8.98 -15.98 1.83
N ALA A 150 -7.83 -15.50 2.33
CA ALA A 150 -7.37 -15.77 3.69
C ALA A 150 -8.38 -15.28 4.74
N ALA A 151 -8.91 -14.06 4.57
CA ALA A 151 -9.92 -13.53 5.49
C ALA A 151 -11.23 -14.34 5.48
N ALA A 152 -11.67 -14.83 4.31
CA ALA A 152 -12.87 -15.65 4.20
C ALA A 152 -12.71 -17.01 4.88
N ALA A 153 -11.51 -17.62 4.81
CA ALA A 153 -11.22 -18.89 5.48
C ALA A 153 -11.27 -18.76 7.02
N THR A 154 -10.81 -17.63 7.56
CA THR A 154 -10.88 -17.33 9.00
C THR A 154 -12.32 -17.28 9.49
N VAL A 155 -13.23 -16.63 8.75
CA VAL A 155 -14.66 -16.53 9.11
C VAL A 155 -15.35 -17.89 9.09
N ALA A 156 -14.97 -18.79 8.18
CA ALA A 156 -15.55 -20.13 8.09
C ALA A 156 -15.10 -21.09 9.22
N SER A 157 -14.08 -20.71 9.99
CA SER A 157 -13.53 -21.53 11.08
C SER A 157 -14.07 -21.17 12.48
N LEU A 158 -14.96 -20.18 12.57
CA LEU A 158 -15.67 -19.72 13.78
C LEU A 158 -17.13 -20.18 13.75
#